data_AF-A0A3S1QHN9-F1
#
_entry.id   AF-A0A3S1QHN9-F1
#
_cell.length_a   1.000
_cell.length_b   1.000
_cell.length_c   1.000
_cell.angle_alpha   90.00
_cell.angle_beta   90.00
_cell.angle_gamma   90.00
#
_symmetry.space_group_name_H-M   'P 1'
#
loop_
_entity.id
_entity.type
_entity.pdbx_description
1 polymer ?
#
loop_
_entity_poly.entity_id
_entity_poly.type
_entity_poly.pdbx_seq_one_letter_code
_entity_poly.pdbx_strand_id
1 'polypeptide(L)' 'MPKKALIAWGGWEGHTPEQSAKIVRTLLERNGFDVTLGEGTAMFAGPELASFDLIVPVITMSM' A
#
# COMPACT_ATOMS: atom_id res chain seq x y z
N MET A 1 17.78 6.29 -8.17
CA MET A 1 16.40 5.88 -8.52
C MET A 1 15.54 6.09 -7.28
N PRO A 2 14.28 6.52 -7.41
CA PRO A 2 13.37 6.63 -6.26
C PRO A 2 13.19 5.26 -5.61
N LYS A 3 13.05 5.23 -4.28
CA LYS A 3 12.71 3.99 -3.56
C LYS A 3 11.29 3.58 -3.90
N LYS A 4 11.03 2.29 -4.06
CA LYS A 4 9.72 1.75 -4.41
C LYS A 4 8.93 1.39 -3.16
N ALA A 5 7.69 1.83 -3.07
CA ALA A 5 6.76 1.42 -2.01
C ALA A 5 5.52 0.75 -2.59
N LEU A 6 5.07 -0.33 -1.95
CA LEU A 6 3.77 -0.94 -2.19
C LEU A 6 2.84 -0.61 -1.04
N ILE A 7 1.66 -0.07 -1.34
CA ILE A 7 0.56 0.08 -0.40
C ILE A 7 -0.57 -0.84 -0.87
N ALA A 8 -0.96 -1.79 -0.04
CA ALA A 8 -2.14 -2.61 -0.29
C ALA A 8 -3.22 -2.27 0.73
N TRP A 9 -4.44 -2.00 0.29
CA TRP A 9 -5.54 -1.59 1.17
C TRP A 9 -6.75 -2.51 1.02
N GLY A 10 -7.56 -2.62 2.08
CA GLY A 10 -8.79 -3.41 2.03
C GLY A 10 -9.36 -3.72 3.40
N GLY A 11 -10.48 -4.46 3.38
CA GLY A 11 -11.20 -4.85 4.58
C GLY A 11 -12.39 -3.93 4.87
N TRP A 12 -12.67 -3.65 6.14
CA TRP A 12 -13.91 -3.00 6.54
C TRP A 12 -13.93 -1.49 6.22
N GLU A 13 -14.90 -1.05 5.41
CA GLU A 13 -15.08 0.35 5.02
C GLU A 13 -15.26 1.30 6.23
N GLY A 14 -15.84 0.83 7.34
CA GLY A 14 -16.00 1.64 8.56
C GLY A 14 -14.67 2.07 9.20
N HIS A 15 -13.56 1.38 8.89
CA HIS A 15 -12.21 1.79 9.28
C HIS A 15 -11.48 2.61 8.20
N THR A 16 -12.14 2.92 7.08
CA THR A 16 -11.64 3.81 6.02
C THR A 16 -10.25 3.40 5.46
N PRO A 17 -10.03 2.13 5.08
CA PRO A 17 -8.72 1.65 4.64
C PRO A 17 -8.24 2.34 3.36
N GLU A 18 -9.14 2.56 2.38
CA GLU A 18 -8.78 3.23 1.13
C GLU A 18 -8.34 4.69 1.37
N GLN A 19 -9.11 5.44 2.18
CA GLN A 19 -8.81 6.83 2.50
C GLN A 19 -7.47 6.93 3.24
N SER A 20 -7.24 6.04 4.20
CA SER A 20 -5.97 5.97 4.94
C SER A 20 -4.80 5.67 3.99
N ALA A 21 -4.97 4.72 3.06
CA ALA A 21 -3.94 4.36 2.08
C ALA A 21 -3.60 5.52 1.12
N LYS A 22 -4.60 6.31 0.70
CA LYS A 22 -4.39 7.52 -0.11
C LYS A 22 -3.58 8.58 0.65
N ILE A 23 -3.85 8.79 1.94
CA ILE A 23 -3.07 9.72 2.77
C ILE A 23 -1.61 9.26 2.88
N VAL A 24 -1.38 7.98 3.15
CA VAL A 24 -0.01 7.43 3.24
C VAL A 24 0.71 7.52 1.89
N ARG A 25 0.02 7.24 0.78
CA ARG A 25 0.57 7.44 -0.57
C ARG A 25 1.09 8.85 -0.76
N THR A 26 0.26 9.87 -0.49
CA THR A 26 0.68 11.28 -0.62
C THR A 26 1.87 11.61 0.28
N LEU A 27 1.93 11.07 1.50
CA LEU A 27 3.08 11.25 2.38
C LEU A 27 4.35 10.65 1.77
N LEU A 28 4.30 9.42 1.26
CA LEU A 28 5.46 8.73 0.68
C LEU A 28 5.93 9.39 -0.62
N GLU A 29 5.02 9.75 -1.52
CA GLU A 29 5.33 10.48 -2.76
C GLU A 29 6.05 11.80 -2.45
N ARG A 30 5.59 12.56 -1.43
CA ARG A 30 6.26 13.80 -0.98
C ARG A 30 7.65 13.57 -0.39
N ASN A 31 7.96 12.34 0.02
CA ASN A 31 9.27 11.93 0.53
C ASN A 31 10.13 11.20 -0.52
N GLY A 32 9.73 11.25 -1.80
CA GLY A 32 10.54 10.74 -2.92
C GLY A 32 10.42 9.24 -3.20
N PHE A 33 9.35 8.59 -2.72
CA PHE A 33 9.03 7.23 -3.11
C PHE A 33 8.23 7.18 -4.42
N ASP A 34 8.47 6.13 -5.20
CA ASP A 34 7.60 5.67 -6.27
C ASP A 34 6.60 4.68 -5.67
N VAL A 35 5.31 5.05 -5.65
CA VAL A 35 4.28 4.33 -4.88
C VAL A 35 3.33 3.56 -5.79
N THR A 36 3.29 2.24 -5.63
CA THR A 36 2.22 1.37 -6.13
C THR A 36 1.13 1.27 -5.08
N LEU A 37 -0.11 1.59 -5.45
CA LEU A 37 -1.29 1.46 -4.58
C LEU A 37 -2.25 0.44 -5.20
N GLY A 38 -2.68 -0.57 -4.44
CA GLY A 38 -3.62 -1.60 -4.91
C GLY A 38 -4.58 -2.09 -3.82
N GLU A 39 -5.68 -2.68 -4.25
CA GLU A 39 -6.70 -3.24 -3.36
C GLU A 39 -6.46 -4.74 -3.12
N GLY A 40 -6.66 -5.17 -1.87
CA GLY A 40 -6.64 -6.58 -1.47
C GLY A 40 -5.24 -7.17 -1.24
N THR A 41 -5.22 -8.36 -0.65
CA THR A 41 -4.00 -9.09 -0.29
C THR A 41 -3.32 -9.77 -1.49
N ALA A 42 -3.99 -9.83 -2.65
CA ALA A 42 -3.43 -10.35 -3.89
C ALA A 42 -2.17 -9.57 -4.34
N MET A 43 -2.04 -8.31 -3.92
CA MET A 43 -0.85 -7.48 -4.14
C MET A 43 0.43 -8.07 -3.53
N PHE A 44 0.32 -9.04 -2.61
CA PHE A 44 1.45 -9.70 -1.96
C PHE A 44 1.83 -11.06 -2.59
N ALA A 45 1.15 -11.49 -3.65
CA ALA A 45 1.25 -12.87 -4.14
C ALA A 45 2.40 -13.13 -5.13
N GLY A 46 3.05 -12.10 -5.65
CA GLY A 46 4.03 -12.24 -6.74
C GLY A 46 5.49 -12.02 -6.35
N PRO A 47 6.44 -12.54 -7.17
CA PRO A 47 7.88 -12.39 -6.93
C PRO A 47 8.35 -10.92 -6.97
N GLU A 48 7.58 -10.03 -7.59
CA GLU A 48 7.81 -8.58 -7.62
C GLU A 48 7.79 -7.94 -6.23
N LEU A 49 7.22 -8.62 -5.23
CA LEU A 49 7.18 -8.12 -3.85
C LEU A 49 8.59 -7.83 -3.31
N ALA A 50 9.58 -8.64 -3.71
CA ALA A 50 10.99 -8.45 -3.35
C ALA A 50 11.65 -7.22 -4.00
N SER A 51 11.01 -6.59 -4.98
CA SER A 51 11.52 -5.39 -5.66
C SER A 51 11.15 -4.07 -4.97
N PHE A 52 10.28 -4.12 -3.95
CA PHE A 52 9.88 -2.95 -3.17
C PHE A 52 10.83 -2.73 -1.98
N ASP A 53 11.18 -1.48 -1.72
CA ASP A 53 11.97 -1.07 -0.55
C ASP A 53 11.12 -0.93 0.72
N LEU A 54 9.79 -0.78 0.56
CA LEU A 54 8.82 -0.63 1.64
C LEU A 54 7.48 -1.25 1.23
N ILE A 55 6.86 -1.98 2.16
CA ILE A 55 5.50 -2.52 1.98
C ILE A 55 4.65 -2.01 3.14
N VAL A 56 3.50 -1.39 2.82
CA VAL A 56 2.56 -0.82 3.79
C VAL A 56 1.19 -1.52 3.65
N PRO A 57 0.89 -2.51 4.49
CA PRO A 57 -0.43 -3.11 4.55
C PRO A 57 -1.39 -2.17 5.30
N VAL A 58 -2.42 -1.68 4.60
CA VAL A 58 -3.55 -0.92 5.14
C VAL A 58 -4.80 -1.82 5.11
N ILE A 59 -4.71 -2.94 5.81
CA ILE A 59 -5.75 -3.97 5.85
C ILE A 59 -6.45 -3.90 7.21
N THR A 60 -7.77 -3.72 7.20
CA THR A 60 -8.57 -3.54 8.43
C THR A 60 -9.63 -4.64 8.52
N MET A 61 -9.59 -5.48 9.55
CA MET A 61 -10.54 -6.61 9.75
C MET A 61 -10.89 -7.33 8.43
N SER A 62 -10.00 -8.19 7.94
CA SER A 62 -10.29 -9.06 6.80
C SER A 62 -11.06 -10.31 7.27
N MET A 63 -12.09 -10.73 6.52
CA MET A 63 -12.61 -12.09 6.60
C MET A 63 -11.77 -13.03 5.74
#